data_AF-A0A3B0RG26-F1
#
_entry.id   AF-A0A3B0RG26-F1
#
_cell.length_a   1.000
_cell.length_b   1.000
_cell.length_c   1.000
_cell.angle_alpha   90.00
_cell.angle_beta   90.00
_cell.angle_gamma   90.00
#
_symmetry.space_group_name_H-M   'P 1'
#
loop_
_entity.id
_entity.type
_entity.pdbx_description
1 polymer ?
#
loop_
_entity_poly.entity_id
_entity_poly.type
_entity_poly.pdbx_seq_one_letter_code
_entity_poly.pdbx_strand_id
1 'polypeptide(L)'
;MDIKQTISEQQALLCFAALSHPSRLAIFRAVLAQTPDSLAAGQIGEQLGIAASTLSGHLAKLRQSGLIEVTRQGTSLQYRARQTSIADFVSYITDTCCQQNPDICNLELPAPEQKAKPLPIPTPKTSERPEDKTKTAAVSVLFLCTGNSARSILAECILNRLGSKQFCGYSAGSAPVGKVNPAALALLEDHGFAVRHLASKSWDSFTGKAAPALDIVITVCGNAAGETCPIWTGAPVTAHWGLPDPAAVTGSKTKIATAFEQTYAQLQDRIYAMLELDIAQMSAAQITSALQQIGQMDGAA
;
A
#
# COMPACT_ATOMS: atom_id res chain seq x y z
N MET A 1 15.03 38.09 -18.74
CA MET A 1 14.61 37.14 -19.79
C MET A 1 14.79 35.76 -19.22
N ASP A 2 13.70 35.11 -18.82
CA ASP A 2 13.62 33.66 -18.88
C ASP A 2 12.18 33.33 -19.22
N ILE A 3 12.02 32.78 -20.42
CA ILE A 3 10.75 32.45 -21.04
C ILE A 3 10.20 31.27 -20.25
N LYS A 4 9.19 31.48 -19.40
CA LYS A 4 8.37 30.38 -18.88
C LYS A 4 7.77 29.67 -20.09
N GLN A 5 8.38 28.56 -20.52
CA GLN A 5 7.80 27.71 -21.55
C GLN A 5 6.61 27.00 -20.92
N THR A 6 5.43 27.60 -21.06
CA THR A 6 4.17 26.91 -20.78
C THR A 6 4.11 25.69 -21.71
N ILE A 7 3.97 24.50 -21.13
CA ILE A 7 3.73 23.26 -21.87
C ILE A 7 2.53 23.45 -22.81
N SER A 8 2.65 23.03 -24.07
CA SER A 8 1.52 23.14 -25.02
C SER A 8 0.43 22.12 -24.70
N GLU A 9 -0.81 22.38 -25.11
CA GLU A 9 -1.93 21.44 -24.96
C GLU A 9 -1.59 20.06 -25.55
N GLN A 10 -0.97 20.04 -26.74
CA GLN A 10 -0.54 18.81 -27.40
C GLN A 10 0.49 18.04 -26.57
N GLN A 11 1.41 18.74 -25.90
CA GLN A 11 2.39 18.14 -25.01
C GLN A 11 1.75 17.64 -23.70
N ALA A 12 0.76 18.36 -23.16
CA ALA A 12 -0.01 17.92 -22.01
C ALA A 12 -0.79 16.62 -22.31
N LEU A 13 -1.43 16.52 -23.48
CA LEU A 13 -2.10 15.29 -23.93
C LEU A 13 -1.13 14.11 -24.03
N LEU A 14 0.11 14.33 -24.48
CA LEU A 14 1.14 13.29 -24.48
C LEU A 14 1.53 12.84 -23.07
N CYS A 15 1.60 13.76 -22.11
CA CYS A 15 1.85 13.45 -20.70
C CYS A 15 0.72 12.61 -20.10
N PHE A 16 -0.54 13.02 -20.29
CA PHE A 16 -1.70 12.25 -19.84
C PHE A 16 -1.75 10.85 -20.47
N ALA A 17 -1.56 10.74 -21.78
CA ALA A 17 -1.55 9.45 -22.48
C ALA A 17 -0.39 8.56 -22.03
N ALA A 18 0.76 9.14 -21.67
CA ALA A 18 1.87 8.39 -21.12
C ALA A 18 1.57 7.89 -19.70
N LEU A 19 0.96 8.70 -18.83
CA LEU A 19 0.68 8.36 -17.44
C LEU A 19 -0.59 7.51 -17.24
N SER A 20 -1.51 7.47 -18.21
CA SER A 20 -2.76 6.68 -18.13
C SER A 20 -2.59 5.17 -18.26
N HIS A 21 -1.35 4.65 -18.22
CA HIS A 21 -1.05 3.23 -18.28
C HIS A 21 -0.30 2.77 -17.03
N PRO A 22 -0.76 1.71 -16.34
CA PRO A 22 -0.22 1.28 -15.05
C PRO A 22 1.30 1.12 -15.03
N SER A 23 1.85 0.38 -15.99
CA SER A 23 3.30 0.14 -16.08
C SER A 23 4.12 1.41 -16.33
N ARG A 24 3.58 2.36 -17.12
CA ARG A 24 4.28 3.63 -17.40
C ARG A 24 4.27 4.56 -16.19
N LEU A 25 3.16 4.60 -15.46
CA LEU A 25 3.08 5.33 -14.21
C LEU A 25 4.04 4.75 -13.15
N ALA A 26 4.12 3.42 -13.05
CA ALA A 26 5.06 2.74 -12.15
C ALA A 26 6.53 3.07 -12.49
N ILE A 27 6.90 2.98 -13.77
CA ILE A 27 8.22 3.38 -14.26
C ILE A 27 8.51 4.86 -13.95
N PHE A 28 7.56 5.75 -14.23
CA PHE A 28 7.71 7.19 -13.96
C PHE A 28 7.94 7.46 -12.47
N ARG A 29 7.17 6.82 -11.57
CA ARG A 29 7.35 6.93 -10.12
C ARG A 29 8.71 6.42 -9.65
N ALA A 30 9.17 5.28 -10.18
CA ALA A 30 10.49 4.72 -9.84
C ALA A 30 11.63 5.67 -10.25
N VAL A 31 11.56 6.24 -11.46
CA VAL A 31 12.53 7.23 -11.95
C VAL A 31 12.46 8.53 -11.15
N LEU A 32 11.27 8.98 -10.75
CA LEU A 32 11.10 10.18 -9.95
C LEU A 32 11.67 10.03 -8.54
N ALA A 33 11.47 8.88 -7.89
CA ALA A 33 11.95 8.61 -6.53
C ALA A 33 13.48 8.64 -6.40
N GLN A 34 14.19 8.33 -7.49
CA GLN A 34 15.65 8.35 -7.51
C GLN A 34 16.23 9.72 -7.87
N THR A 35 15.41 10.74 -8.09
CA THR A 35 15.88 12.09 -8.42
C THR A 35 16.69 12.67 -7.25
N PRO A 36 17.90 13.22 -7.47
CA PRO A 36 18.47 13.66 -8.74
C PRO A 36 19.25 12.61 -9.53
N ASP A 37 19.38 11.38 -9.08
CA ASP A 37 20.13 10.32 -9.77
C ASP A 37 19.37 9.74 -10.98
N SER A 38 20.00 8.79 -11.67
CA SER A 38 19.42 8.10 -12.83
C SER A 38 19.39 6.59 -12.62
N LEU A 39 18.46 5.92 -13.29
CA LEU A 39 18.31 4.46 -13.24
C LEU A 39 18.60 3.81 -14.60
N ALA A 40 19.32 2.69 -14.59
CA ALA A 40 19.51 1.90 -15.80
C ALA A 40 18.20 1.19 -16.20
N ALA A 41 17.94 1.02 -17.49
CA ALA A 41 16.78 0.24 -17.96
C ALA A 41 16.71 -1.16 -17.33
N GLY A 42 17.84 -1.85 -17.17
CA GLY A 42 17.88 -3.17 -16.53
C GLY A 42 17.38 -3.13 -15.08
N GLN A 43 17.79 -2.14 -14.30
CA GLN A 43 17.36 -1.96 -12.91
C GLN A 43 15.85 -1.67 -12.82
N ILE A 44 15.33 -0.83 -13.72
CA ILE A 44 13.89 -0.53 -13.77
C ILE A 44 13.08 -1.80 -14.08
N GLY A 45 13.55 -2.61 -15.04
CA GLY A 45 12.88 -3.85 -15.43
C GLY A 45 12.87 -4.89 -14.33
N GLU A 46 14.00 -5.06 -13.64
CA GLU A 46 14.14 -5.98 -12.51
C GLU A 46 13.25 -5.56 -11.32
N GLN A 47 13.29 -4.27 -10.94
CA GLN A 47 12.49 -3.75 -9.82
C GLN A 47 10.98 -3.89 -10.05
N LEU A 48 10.53 -3.75 -11.29
CA LEU A 48 9.10 -3.74 -11.63
C LEU A 48 8.61 -5.07 -12.23
N GLY A 49 9.49 -6.06 -12.40
CA GLY A 49 9.16 -7.34 -13.04
C GLY A 49 8.71 -7.22 -14.49
N ILE A 50 9.20 -6.21 -15.24
CA ILE A 50 8.79 -5.94 -16.63
C ILE A 50 9.84 -6.48 -17.59
N ALA A 51 9.41 -7.33 -18.54
CA ALA A 51 10.28 -7.85 -19.58
C ALA A 51 10.93 -6.73 -20.42
N ALA A 52 12.20 -6.91 -20.80
CA ALA A 52 13.01 -5.88 -21.45
C ALA A 52 12.40 -5.31 -22.76
N SER A 53 11.73 -6.15 -23.54
CA SER A 53 11.03 -5.75 -24.77
C SER A 53 9.86 -4.80 -24.48
N THR A 54 9.02 -5.14 -23.51
CA THR A 54 7.88 -4.33 -23.06
C THR A 54 8.34 -3.03 -22.40
N LEU A 55 9.38 -3.12 -21.55
CA LEU A 55 9.95 -1.97 -20.86
C LEU A 55 10.47 -0.91 -21.83
N SER A 56 11.17 -1.34 -22.88
CA SER A 56 11.72 -0.43 -23.90
C SER A 56 10.62 0.38 -24.59
N GLY A 57 9.47 -0.25 -24.89
CA GLY A 57 8.30 0.44 -25.44
C GLY A 57 7.69 1.47 -24.48
N HIS A 58 7.58 1.12 -23.19
CA HIS A 58 7.10 2.03 -22.15
C HIS A 58 8.02 3.23 -21.93
N LEU A 59 9.33 2.99 -21.85
CA LEU A 59 10.35 4.03 -21.71
C LEU A 59 10.39 4.96 -22.92
N ALA A 60 10.20 4.44 -24.13
CA ALA A 60 10.10 5.25 -25.34
C ALA A 60 8.89 6.19 -25.28
N LYS A 61 7.72 5.71 -24.82
CA LYS A 61 6.52 6.54 -24.72
C LYS A 61 6.63 7.60 -23.62
N LEU A 62 7.20 7.26 -22.47
CA LEU A 62 7.48 8.23 -21.39
C LEU A 62 8.49 9.28 -21.83
N ARG A 63 9.55 8.89 -22.54
CA ARG A 63 10.52 9.83 -23.11
C ARG A 63 9.87 10.76 -24.13
N GLN A 64 8.99 10.23 -25.00
CA GLN A 64 8.25 11.04 -25.97
C GLN A 64 7.37 12.10 -25.29
N SER A 65 6.81 11.81 -24.11
CA SER A 65 6.04 12.78 -23.33
C SER A 65 6.89 13.87 -22.67
N GLY A 66 8.22 13.77 -22.69
CA GLY A 66 9.12 14.74 -22.08
C GLY A 66 9.21 14.68 -20.55
N LEU A 67 8.46 13.78 -19.90
CA LEU A 67 8.49 13.58 -18.44
C LEU A 67 9.79 12.94 -17.93
N ILE A 68 10.43 12.13 -18.77
CA ILE A 68 11.73 11.53 -18.48
C ILE A 68 12.70 11.81 -19.63
N GLU A 69 13.98 11.79 -19.29
CA GLU A 69 15.07 11.86 -20.24
C GLU A 69 16.01 10.69 -20.08
N VAL A 70 16.79 10.45 -21.13
CA VAL A 70 17.75 9.35 -21.18
C VAL A 70 19.12 9.90 -21.52
N THR A 71 20.12 9.46 -20.78
CA THR A 71 21.53 9.71 -21.06
C THR A 71 22.25 8.38 -21.21
N ARG A 72 23.32 8.35 -22.02
CA ARG A 72 24.14 7.14 -22.16
C ARG A 72 25.33 7.27 -21.22
N GLN A 73 25.43 6.34 -20.26
CA GLN A 73 26.60 6.22 -19.40
C GLN A 73 27.25 4.86 -19.64
N GLY A 74 28.39 4.89 -20.34
CA GLY A 74 29.09 3.69 -20.81
C GLY A 74 28.23 2.86 -21.78
N THR A 75 27.99 1.60 -21.41
CA THR A 75 27.16 0.64 -22.17
C THR A 75 25.68 0.69 -21.80
N SER A 76 25.31 1.45 -20.76
CA SER A 76 23.95 1.48 -20.22
C SER A 76 23.20 2.77 -20.59
N LEU A 77 21.89 2.65 -20.83
CA LEU A 77 20.97 3.78 -20.93
C LEU A 77 20.42 4.10 -19.55
N GLN A 78 20.64 5.34 -19.12
CA GLN A 78 20.29 5.88 -17.82
C GLN A 78 19.11 6.83 -17.94
N TYR A 79 18.04 6.56 -17.21
CA TYR A 79 16.79 7.31 -17.26
C TYR A 79 16.63 8.16 -16.00
N ARG A 80 16.17 9.40 -16.19
CA ARG A 80 15.98 10.40 -15.13
C ARG A 80 14.69 11.18 -15.36
N ALA A 81 14.06 11.66 -14.30
CA ALA A 81 12.90 12.55 -14.37
C ALA A 81 13.31 13.97 -14.76
N ARG A 82 12.61 14.57 -15.73
CA ARG A 82 12.87 15.96 -16.15
C ARG A 82 12.07 16.92 -15.27
N GLN A 83 12.69 17.39 -14.19
CA GLN A 83 12.02 18.22 -13.17
C GLN A 83 11.33 19.47 -13.75
N THR A 84 11.96 20.14 -14.71
CA THR A 84 11.39 21.32 -15.37
C THR A 84 10.08 21.00 -16.07
N SER A 85 10.07 19.99 -16.94
CA SER A 85 8.86 19.57 -17.65
C SER A 85 7.76 19.04 -16.73
N ILE A 86 8.11 18.44 -15.59
CA ILE A 86 7.13 18.03 -14.57
C ILE A 86 6.50 19.26 -13.92
N ALA A 87 7.31 20.25 -13.53
CA ALA A 87 6.81 21.50 -12.96
C ALA A 87 5.90 22.25 -13.94
N ASP A 88 6.27 22.30 -15.22
CA ASP A 88 5.46 22.93 -16.28
C ASP A 88 4.14 22.17 -16.50
N PHE A 89 4.15 20.84 -16.46
CA PHE A 89 2.95 20.02 -16.56
C PHE A 89 2.00 20.22 -15.37
N VAL A 90 2.55 20.25 -14.15
CA VAL A 90 1.76 20.55 -12.93
C VAL A 90 1.19 21.96 -12.99
N SER A 91 1.98 22.94 -13.44
CA SER A 91 1.51 24.32 -13.65
C SER A 91 0.34 24.35 -14.64
N TYR A 92 0.44 23.66 -15.77
CA TYR A 92 -0.64 23.62 -16.77
C TYR A 92 -1.95 23.06 -16.22
N ILE A 93 -1.90 21.99 -15.43
CA ILE A 93 -3.09 21.43 -14.77
C ILE A 93 -3.65 22.45 -13.78
N THR A 94 -2.78 23.03 -12.95
CA THR A 94 -3.16 23.97 -11.91
C THR A 94 -3.79 25.21 -12.53
N ASP A 95 -3.15 25.84 -13.53
CA ASP A 95 -3.66 26.99 -14.27
C ASP A 95 -5.04 26.72 -14.88
N THR A 96 -5.22 25.52 -15.47
CA THR A 96 -6.53 25.10 -16.00
C THR A 96 -7.58 24.97 -14.90
N CYS A 97 -7.22 24.38 -13.76
CA CYS A 97 -8.11 24.28 -12.60
C CYS A 97 -8.46 25.65 -12.02
N CYS A 98 -7.50 26.57 -11.92
CA CYS A 98 -7.70 27.92 -11.37
C CYS A 98 -8.61 28.78 -12.24
N GLN A 99 -8.47 28.66 -13.55
CA GLN A 99 -9.27 29.43 -14.52
C GLN A 99 -10.73 28.97 -14.54
N GLN A 100 -10.98 27.66 -14.39
CA GLN A 100 -12.32 27.09 -14.42
C GLN A 100 -13.00 27.08 -13.05
N ASN A 101 -12.22 27.04 -11.97
CA ASN A 101 -12.72 26.99 -10.60
C ASN A 101 -11.72 27.63 -9.62
N PRO A 102 -11.86 28.93 -9.33
CA PRO A 102 -10.96 29.67 -8.43
C PRO A 102 -10.84 29.07 -7.03
N ASP A 103 -11.89 28.40 -6.56
CA ASP A 103 -11.91 27.73 -5.24
C ASP A 103 -10.96 26.52 -5.17
N ILE A 104 -10.57 25.94 -6.31
CA ILE A 104 -9.56 24.86 -6.37
C ILE A 104 -8.15 25.41 -6.13
N CYS A 105 -7.89 26.64 -6.58
CA CYS A 105 -6.55 27.24 -6.51
C CYS A 105 -6.33 28.17 -5.34
N ASN A 106 -7.39 28.47 -4.58
CA ASN A 106 -7.27 28.99 -3.24
C ASN A 106 -6.85 27.89 -2.23
N LEU A 107 -5.99 26.98 -2.68
CA LEU A 107 -5.11 26.18 -1.83
C LEU A 107 -4.10 27.14 -1.21
N GLU A 108 -4.54 27.94 -0.23
CA GLU A 108 -3.82 27.88 1.02
C GLU A 108 -3.69 26.39 1.30
N LEU A 109 -2.47 25.85 1.17
CA LEU A 109 -2.17 24.61 1.88
C LEU A 109 -2.65 24.91 3.30
N PRO A 110 -3.71 24.27 3.79
CA PRO A 110 -4.09 24.50 5.15
C PRO A 110 -2.83 24.16 5.94
N ALA A 111 -2.31 25.13 6.72
CA ALA A 111 -1.58 24.74 7.92
C ALA A 111 -2.45 23.63 8.52
N PRO A 112 -1.91 22.44 8.77
CA PRO A 112 -2.63 21.17 8.71
C PRO A 112 -3.92 21.21 9.53
N GLU A 113 -5.01 21.66 8.92
CA GLU A 113 -6.28 21.89 9.58
C GLU A 113 -7.24 20.79 9.15
N GLN A 114 -7.09 19.69 9.89
CA GLN A 114 -8.18 18.93 10.49
C GLN A 114 -9.32 18.49 9.56
N LYS A 115 -9.06 17.47 8.72
CA LYS A 115 -10.08 16.46 8.40
C LYS A 115 -9.54 15.08 8.74
N ALA A 116 -10.18 14.51 9.77
CA ALA A 116 -9.80 13.37 10.56
C ALA A 116 -8.34 13.46 11.03
N LYS A 117 -8.16 13.93 12.28
CA LYS A 117 -7.01 13.54 13.11
C LYS A 117 -6.65 12.09 12.71
N PRO A 118 -5.43 11.78 12.21
CA PRO A 118 -5.06 10.40 11.96
C PRO A 118 -5.46 9.69 13.23
N LEU A 119 -6.44 8.78 13.14
CA LEU A 119 -6.90 8.09 14.33
C LEU A 119 -5.60 7.53 14.89
N PRO A 120 -5.21 7.94 16.11
CA PRO A 120 -3.94 7.52 16.66
C PRO A 120 -3.93 6.02 16.45
N ILE A 121 -2.94 5.51 15.72
CA ILE A 121 -2.79 4.07 15.49
C ILE A 121 -3.04 3.49 16.87
N PRO A 122 -4.11 2.71 17.09
CA PRO A 122 -4.40 2.22 18.42
C PRO A 122 -3.20 1.36 18.76
N THR A 123 -2.27 1.92 19.52
CA THR A 123 -1.17 1.16 20.05
C THR A 123 -1.85 0.20 21.02
N PRO A 124 -1.73 -1.12 20.84
CA PRO A 124 -2.20 -2.02 21.86
C PRO A 124 -1.56 -1.55 23.17
N LYS A 125 -2.41 -1.29 24.19
CA LYS A 125 -1.98 -0.75 25.48
C LYS A 125 -0.95 -1.69 26.08
N THR A 126 0.33 -1.42 25.84
CA THR A 126 1.43 -2.01 26.57
C THR A 126 1.78 -1.00 27.64
N SER A 127 1.56 -1.41 28.89
CA SER A 127 1.97 -0.73 30.11
C SER A 127 3.29 0.02 29.93
N GLU A 128 3.30 1.28 30.33
CA GLU A 128 4.50 2.08 30.58
C GLU A 128 5.58 1.21 31.25
N ARG A 129 6.77 1.09 30.65
CA ARG A 129 7.94 0.58 31.35
C ARG A 129 9.22 1.27 30.86
N PRO A 130 10.15 1.59 31.78
CA PRO A 130 11.41 2.27 31.47
C PRO A 130 12.35 1.41 30.62
N GLU A 131 13.25 2.10 29.94
CA GLU A 131 14.35 1.61 29.10
C GLU A 131 15.10 0.43 29.73
N ASP A 132 14.90 -0.79 29.20
CA ASP A 132 15.73 -1.95 29.49
C ASP A 132 16.07 -2.69 28.17
N LYS A 133 17.35 -2.73 27.84
CA LYS A 133 17.92 -3.01 26.51
C LYS A 133 18.12 -4.51 26.22
N THR A 134 17.17 -5.38 26.57
CA THR A 134 17.34 -6.84 26.38
C THR A 134 16.11 -7.62 25.90
N LYS A 135 15.05 -6.95 25.42
CA LYS A 135 13.83 -7.62 24.94
C LYS A 135 13.71 -7.56 23.42
N THR A 136 13.67 -8.71 22.75
CA THR A 136 13.39 -8.83 21.31
C THR A 136 12.09 -8.08 20.99
N ALA A 137 12.15 -7.12 20.06
CA ALA A 137 10.99 -6.33 19.68
C ALA A 137 9.92 -7.22 19.03
N ALA A 138 8.64 -6.95 19.31
CA ALA A 138 7.53 -7.71 18.75
C ALA A 138 7.46 -7.53 17.23
N VAL A 139 7.20 -8.62 16.50
CA VAL A 139 7.07 -8.65 15.04
C VAL A 139 5.82 -7.87 14.63
N SER A 140 6.01 -6.81 13.86
CA SER A 140 4.95 -5.93 13.37
C SER A 140 4.40 -6.40 12.03
N VAL A 141 3.11 -6.73 12.00
CA VAL A 141 2.42 -7.30 10.83
C VAL A 141 1.31 -6.36 10.38
N LEU A 142 1.32 -5.98 9.10
CA LEU A 142 0.27 -5.15 8.49
C LEU A 142 -0.60 -5.98 7.53
N PHE A 143 -1.90 -6.06 7.82
CA PHE A 143 -2.90 -6.66 6.94
C PHE A 143 -3.55 -5.62 6.01
N LEU A 144 -3.51 -5.88 4.71
CA LEU A 144 -4.02 -4.97 3.69
C LEU A 144 -5.22 -5.56 2.95
N CYS A 145 -6.29 -4.78 2.83
CA CYS A 145 -7.36 -5.05 1.88
C CYS A 145 -7.84 -3.73 1.27
N THR A 146 -8.55 -3.77 0.14
CA THR A 146 -8.95 -2.54 -0.57
C THR A 146 -9.70 -1.55 0.34
N GLY A 147 -10.76 -1.99 1.02
CA GLY A 147 -11.64 -1.11 1.79
C GLY A 147 -11.30 -0.90 3.27
N ASN A 148 -10.36 -1.66 3.84
CA ASN A 148 -10.11 -1.76 5.30
C ASN A 148 -11.39 -1.74 6.14
N SER A 149 -12.31 -2.65 5.84
CA SER A 149 -13.65 -2.66 6.44
C SER A 149 -14.04 -4.01 7.05
N ALA A 150 -13.53 -5.12 6.53
CA ALA A 150 -13.87 -6.47 6.98
C ALA A 150 -12.61 -7.32 7.18
N ARG A 151 -12.13 -8.00 6.12
CA ARG A 151 -11.02 -8.99 6.18
C ARG A 151 -9.79 -8.53 6.97
N SER A 152 -9.22 -7.36 6.64
CA SER A 152 -8.01 -6.90 7.33
C SER A 152 -8.26 -6.49 8.79
N ILE A 153 -9.47 -6.02 9.12
CA ILE A 153 -9.88 -5.72 10.51
C ILE A 153 -10.01 -7.02 11.32
N LEU A 154 -10.62 -8.06 10.76
CA LEU A 154 -10.71 -9.38 11.39
C LEU A 154 -9.30 -9.93 11.66
N ALA A 155 -8.40 -9.86 10.67
CA ALA A 155 -7.03 -10.34 10.80
C ALA A 155 -6.23 -9.59 11.89
N GLU A 156 -6.34 -8.25 11.95
CA GLU A 156 -5.73 -7.43 13.01
C GLU A 156 -6.19 -7.89 14.41
N CYS A 157 -7.50 -8.09 14.59
CA CYS A 157 -8.05 -8.50 15.88
C CYS A 157 -7.58 -9.90 16.28
N ILE A 158 -7.64 -10.87 15.36
CA ILE A 158 -7.21 -12.25 15.60
C ILE A 158 -5.74 -12.28 15.99
N LEU A 159 -4.86 -11.63 15.21
CA LEU A 159 -3.42 -11.62 15.49
C LEU A 159 -3.10 -11.00 16.85
N ASN A 160 -3.72 -9.86 17.18
CA ASN A 160 -3.48 -9.18 18.45
C ASN A 160 -3.98 -9.98 19.67
N ARG A 161 -4.98 -10.84 19.50
CA ARG A 161 -5.44 -11.76 20.55
C ARG A 161 -4.49 -12.97 20.69
N LEU A 162 -4.14 -13.61 19.58
CA LEU A 162 -3.40 -14.88 19.58
C LEU A 162 -1.88 -14.70 19.74
N GLY A 163 -1.30 -13.71 19.07
CA GLY A 163 0.16 -13.49 19.01
C GLY A 163 0.80 -12.87 20.25
N SER A 164 0.02 -12.70 21.33
CA SER A 164 0.37 -12.12 22.64
C SER A 164 1.86 -11.79 22.89
N LYS A 165 2.18 -10.49 22.96
CA LYS A 165 3.51 -9.90 23.23
C LYS A 165 4.63 -10.16 22.20
N GLN A 166 4.47 -11.13 21.31
CA GLN A 166 5.46 -11.46 20.26
C GLN A 166 5.10 -10.83 18.92
N PHE A 167 3.82 -10.57 18.68
CA PHE A 167 3.32 -9.94 17.45
C PHE A 167 2.52 -8.67 17.76
N CYS A 168 2.61 -7.71 16.85
CA CYS A 168 1.76 -6.53 16.82
C CYS A 168 1.05 -6.46 15.47
N GLY A 169 -0.27 -6.62 15.47
CA GLY A 169 -1.10 -6.58 14.28
C GLY A 169 -1.63 -5.17 14.00
N TYR A 170 -1.55 -4.78 12.73
CA TYR A 170 -2.15 -3.58 12.18
C TYR A 170 -2.97 -3.93 10.94
N SER A 171 -3.95 -3.09 10.58
CA SER A 171 -4.63 -3.17 9.30
C SER A 171 -4.73 -1.82 8.60
N ALA A 172 -4.79 -1.85 7.27
CA ALA A 172 -5.06 -0.67 6.46
C ALA A 172 -5.67 -1.05 5.12
N GLY A 173 -5.98 -0.05 4.30
CA GLY A 173 -6.46 -0.25 2.95
C GLY A 173 -5.99 0.80 1.95
N SER A 174 -6.03 0.42 0.68
CA SER A 174 -5.64 1.26 -0.45
C SER A 174 -6.71 2.29 -0.81
N ALA A 175 -7.98 1.93 -0.62
CA ALA A 175 -9.15 2.80 -0.79
C ALA A 175 -10.10 2.59 0.41
N PRO A 176 -9.70 3.03 1.62
CA PRO A 176 -10.46 2.79 2.84
C PRO A 176 -11.86 3.41 2.74
N VAL A 177 -12.88 2.66 3.16
CA VAL A 177 -14.27 3.11 3.09
C VAL A 177 -14.65 4.08 4.23
N GLY A 178 -13.73 4.33 5.16
CA GLY A 178 -13.88 5.26 6.28
C GLY A 178 -14.70 4.72 7.46
N LYS A 179 -15.31 3.54 7.33
CA LYS A 179 -16.03 2.85 8.42
C LYS A 179 -15.80 1.33 8.38
N VAL A 180 -15.73 0.72 9.56
CA VAL A 180 -15.68 -0.73 9.67
C VAL A 180 -17.06 -1.32 9.31
N ASN A 181 -17.06 -2.48 8.64
CA ASN A 181 -18.29 -3.15 8.25
C ASN A 181 -19.08 -3.58 9.51
N PRO A 182 -20.38 -3.25 9.62
CA PRO A 182 -21.19 -3.61 10.78
C PRO A 182 -21.25 -5.12 11.07
N ALA A 183 -21.24 -5.98 10.04
CA ALA A 183 -21.24 -7.43 10.24
C ALA A 183 -19.89 -7.94 10.76
N ALA A 184 -18.77 -7.29 10.39
CA ALA A 184 -17.47 -7.57 10.97
C ALA A 184 -17.43 -7.17 12.46
N LEU A 185 -17.98 -6.00 12.80
CA LEU A 185 -18.07 -5.54 14.19
C LEU A 185 -18.93 -6.48 15.03
N ALA A 186 -20.13 -6.85 14.55
CA ALA A 186 -21.01 -7.77 15.25
C ALA A 186 -20.35 -9.13 15.50
N LEU A 187 -19.69 -9.71 14.48
CA LEU A 187 -18.95 -10.95 14.64
C LEU A 187 -17.84 -10.83 15.70
N LEU A 188 -17.05 -9.75 15.64
CA LEU A 188 -15.98 -9.51 16.60
C LEU A 188 -16.53 -9.33 18.02
N GLU A 189 -17.64 -8.63 18.20
CA GLU A 189 -18.31 -8.50 19.50
C GLU A 189 -18.82 -9.86 20.02
N ASP A 190 -19.43 -10.68 19.16
CA ASP A 190 -19.89 -12.04 19.49
C ASP A 190 -18.72 -12.94 19.93
N HIS A 191 -17.55 -12.78 19.30
CA HIS A 191 -16.30 -13.43 19.70
C HIS A 191 -15.58 -12.72 20.86
N GLY A 192 -16.21 -11.74 21.51
CA GLY A 192 -15.71 -11.06 22.72
C GLY A 192 -14.55 -10.07 22.49
N PHE A 193 -14.36 -9.56 21.28
CA PHE A 193 -13.37 -8.53 21.00
C PHE A 193 -13.90 -7.14 21.37
N ALA A 194 -13.02 -6.26 21.83
CA ALA A 194 -13.34 -4.84 21.94
C ALA A 194 -13.27 -4.21 20.55
N VAL A 195 -14.35 -3.61 20.06
CA VAL A 195 -14.40 -3.10 18.68
C VAL A 195 -14.39 -1.56 18.55
N ARG A 196 -14.57 -0.84 19.66
CA ARG A 196 -14.72 0.64 19.67
C ARG A 196 -13.50 1.40 19.17
N HIS A 197 -12.32 0.78 19.22
CA HIS A 197 -11.07 1.39 18.79
C HIS A 197 -10.72 1.08 17.32
N LEU A 198 -11.51 0.21 16.67
CA LEU A 198 -11.27 -0.19 15.29
C LEU A 198 -11.69 0.93 14.34
N ALA A 199 -10.89 1.15 13.30
CA ALA A 199 -11.14 2.18 12.31
C ALA A 199 -10.68 1.74 10.93
N SER A 200 -11.43 2.18 9.91
CA SER A 200 -11.02 2.06 8.51
C SER A 200 -10.06 3.20 8.17
N LYS A 201 -8.81 2.86 7.84
CA LYS A 201 -7.71 3.81 7.65
C LYS A 201 -6.90 3.50 6.38
N SER A 202 -6.34 4.57 5.80
CA SER A 202 -5.45 4.46 4.63
C SER A 202 -4.11 3.86 5.03
N TRP A 203 -3.53 3.09 4.13
CA TRP A 203 -2.14 2.63 4.23
C TRP A 203 -1.12 3.77 4.34
N ASP A 204 -1.48 5.01 4.01
CA ASP A 204 -0.57 6.16 4.08
C ASP A 204 -0.18 6.48 5.52
N SER A 205 -0.98 5.99 6.48
CA SER A 205 -0.66 6.04 7.91
C SER A 205 0.58 5.21 8.27
N PHE A 206 1.06 4.36 7.35
CA PHE A 206 2.14 3.40 7.55
C PHE A 206 3.36 3.64 6.63
N THR A 207 3.40 4.75 5.88
CA THR A 207 4.49 5.04 4.91
C THR A 207 5.41 6.21 5.33
N GLY A 208 5.03 6.99 6.35
CA GLY A 208 5.78 8.15 6.82
C GLY A 208 6.89 7.83 7.82
N LYS A 209 7.76 8.82 8.14
CA LYS A 209 8.84 8.67 9.13
C LYS A 209 8.38 8.33 10.55
N ALA A 210 7.12 8.62 10.87
CA ALA A 210 6.49 8.30 12.15
C ALA A 210 5.70 6.98 12.12
N ALA A 211 5.69 6.27 10.98
CA ALA A 211 5.07 4.97 10.88
C ALA A 211 5.84 3.94 11.72
N PRO A 212 5.14 2.94 12.29
CA PRO A 212 5.82 1.81 12.91
C PRO A 212 6.69 1.09 11.87
N ALA A 213 7.85 0.61 12.31
CA ALA A 213 8.65 -0.31 11.50
C ALA A 213 7.83 -1.58 11.28
N LEU A 214 7.61 -1.95 10.02
CA LEU A 214 6.87 -3.16 9.65
C LEU A 214 7.87 -4.26 9.31
N ASP A 215 7.62 -5.46 9.82
CA ASP A 215 8.41 -6.65 9.50
C ASP A 215 7.74 -7.48 8.40
N ILE A 216 6.40 -7.54 8.43
CA ILE A 216 5.59 -8.36 7.53
C ILE A 216 4.38 -7.57 7.02
N VAL A 217 4.08 -7.70 5.73
CA VAL A 217 2.88 -7.15 5.10
C VAL A 217 2.12 -8.28 4.39
N ILE A 218 0.84 -8.45 4.73
CA ILE A 218 -0.01 -9.50 4.19
C ILE A 218 -1.20 -8.87 3.48
N THR A 219 -1.35 -9.14 2.19
CA THR A 219 -2.53 -8.74 1.41
C THR A 219 -3.61 -9.81 1.49
N VAL A 220 -4.83 -9.44 1.92
CA VAL A 220 -5.94 -10.39 2.14
C VAL A 220 -7.09 -10.26 1.14
N CYS A 221 -7.01 -9.33 0.19
CA CYS A 221 -7.98 -9.20 -0.90
C CYS A 221 -7.57 -10.10 -2.09
N GLY A 222 -8.51 -10.86 -2.67
CA GLY A 222 -8.23 -11.74 -3.83
C GLY A 222 -7.73 -11.04 -5.10
N ASN A 223 -7.55 -9.71 -5.09
CA ASN A 223 -7.08 -8.91 -6.22
C ASN A 223 -5.66 -8.35 -5.99
N ALA A 224 -4.78 -9.12 -5.34
CA ALA A 224 -3.41 -8.69 -5.01
C ALA A 224 -2.53 -8.35 -6.23
N ALA A 225 -2.93 -8.77 -7.43
CA ALA A 225 -2.21 -8.49 -8.67
C ALA A 225 -2.53 -7.11 -9.30
N GLY A 226 -3.55 -6.38 -8.81
CA GLY A 226 -4.06 -5.17 -9.46
C GLY A 226 -3.64 -3.83 -8.84
N GLU A 227 -3.15 -3.82 -7.61
CA GLU A 227 -2.85 -2.59 -6.86
C GLU A 227 -1.35 -2.50 -6.56
N THR A 228 -0.70 -1.44 -7.05
CA THR A 228 0.72 -1.18 -6.75
C THR A 228 0.85 -0.77 -5.29
N CYS A 229 1.23 -1.72 -4.43
CA CYS A 229 1.51 -1.44 -3.02
C CYS A 229 2.59 -0.35 -2.90
N PRO A 230 2.49 0.56 -1.92
CA PRO A 230 3.53 1.55 -1.66
C PRO A 230 4.83 0.89 -1.23
N ILE A 231 5.95 1.61 -1.40
CA ILE A 231 7.24 1.20 -0.86
C ILE A 231 7.19 1.42 0.66
N TRP A 232 7.26 0.33 1.41
CA TRP A 232 7.32 0.37 2.87
C TRP A 232 8.72 0.70 3.35
N THR A 233 8.83 1.55 4.37
CA THR A 233 10.09 1.76 5.09
C THR A 233 10.54 0.47 5.75
N GLY A 234 11.80 0.06 5.53
CA GLY A 234 12.37 -1.15 6.14
C GLY A 234 12.28 -2.42 5.27
N ALA A 235 11.63 -2.35 4.09
CA ALA A 235 11.51 -3.48 3.16
C ALA A 235 10.97 -4.78 3.82
N PRO A 236 9.76 -4.73 4.40
CA PRO A 236 9.13 -5.88 5.04
C PRO A 236 8.95 -7.05 4.07
N VAL A 237 8.92 -8.25 4.62
CA VAL A 237 8.50 -9.45 3.89
C VAL A 237 7.04 -9.31 3.47
N THR A 238 6.72 -9.68 2.24
CA THR A 238 5.35 -9.56 1.71
C THR A 238 4.77 -10.93 1.35
N ALA A 239 3.48 -11.12 1.64
CA ALA A 239 2.74 -12.32 1.28
C ALA A 239 1.29 -12.01 0.88
N HIS A 240 0.65 -12.98 0.23
CA HIS A 240 -0.73 -12.88 -0.23
C HIS A 240 -1.60 -14.02 0.30
N TRP A 241 -2.64 -13.67 1.05
CA TRP A 241 -3.63 -14.58 1.63
C TRP A 241 -5.01 -14.27 1.06
N GLY A 242 -5.20 -14.53 -0.23
CA GLY A 242 -6.46 -14.28 -0.92
C GLY A 242 -7.64 -14.94 -0.20
N LEU A 243 -8.69 -14.13 0.06
CA LEU A 243 -9.94 -14.57 0.65
C LEU A 243 -11.12 -13.93 -0.09
N PRO A 244 -12.23 -14.69 -0.30
CA PRO A 244 -13.49 -14.12 -0.77
C PRO A 244 -13.91 -12.93 0.09
N ASP A 245 -14.55 -11.92 -0.51
CA ASP A 245 -15.03 -10.79 0.27
C ASP A 245 -16.37 -11.12 0.95
N PRO A 246 -16.43 -11.28 2.29
CA PRO A 246 -17.70 -11.52 2.96
C PRO A 246 -18.67 -10.34 2.83
N ALA A 247 -18.17 -9.12 2.58
CA ALA A 247 -18.99 -7.94 2.37
C ALA A 247 -19.69 -7.91 1.00
N ALA A 248 -19.23 -8.72 0.03
CA ALA A 248 -19.87 -8.85 -1.28
C ALA A 248 -21.03 -9.86 -1.27
N VAL A 249 -21.18 -10.66 -0.21
CA VAL A 249 -22.26 -11.64 -0.08
C VAL A 249 -23.58 -10.92 0.17
N THR A 250 -24.57 -11.18 -0.69
CA THR A 250 -25.93 -10.66 -0.58
C THR A 250 -26.92 -11.76 -0.21
N GLY A 251 -28.06 -11.38 0.39
CA GLY A 251 -29.14 -12.30 0.75
C GLY A 251 -29.54 -12.20 2.22
N SER A 252 -29.91 -13.35 2.82
CA SER A 252 -30.37 -13.40 4.21
C SER A 252 -29.25 -13.05 5.21
N LYS A 253 -29.64 -12.53 6.38
CA LYS A 253 -28.70 -12.22 7.48
C LYS A 253 -27.84 -13.42 7.85
N THR A 254 -28.42 -14.62 7.90
CA THR A 254 -27.72 -15.87 8.19
C THR A 254 -26.64 -16.16 7.15
N LYS A 255 -26.93 -16.00 5.85
CA LYS A 255 -25.96 -16.23 4.78
C LYS A 255 -24.76 -15.28 4.88
N ILE A 256 -25.03 -14.00 5.18
CA ILE A 256 -23.99 -13.01 5.42
C ILE A 256 -23.15 -13.40 6.64
N ALA A 257 -23.79 -13.69 7.78
CA ALA A 257 -23.10 -14.10 8.99
C ALA A 257 -22.22 -15.34 8.79
N THR A 258 -22.72 -16.37 8.08
CA THR A 258 -21.93 -17.55 7.71
C THR A 258 -20.69 -17.19 6.88
N ALA A 259 -20.80 -16.28 5.91
CA ALA A 259 -19.65 -15.85 5.12
C ALA A 259 -18.59 -15.12 5.96
N PHE A 260 -19.03 -14.30 6.92
CA PHE A 260 -18.14 -13.64 7.87
C PHE A 260 -17.45 -14.64 8.81
N GLU A 261 -18.18 -15.62 9.36
CA GLU A 261 -17.62 -16.70 10.20
C GLU A 261 -16.61 -17.56 9.42
N GLN A 262 -16.93 -17.93 8.18
CA GLN A 262 -16.01 -18.68 7.31
C GLN A 262 -14.73 -17.89 7.04
N THR A 263 -14.84 -16.58 6.79
CA THR A 263 -13.68 -15.70 6.59
C THR A 263 -12.84 -15.60 7.87
N TYR A 264 -13.49 -15.49 9.03
CA TYR A 264 -12.83 -15.46 10.33
C TYR A 264 -12.07 -16.75 10.61
N ALA A 265 -12.70 -17.91 10.41
CA ALA A 265 -12.07 -19.21 10.61
C ALA A 265 -10.82 -19.39 9.72
N GLN A 266 -10.93 -19.08 8.42
CA GLN A 266 -9.79 -19.16 7.51
C GLN A 266 -8.64 -18.21 7.90
N LEU A 267 -8.96 -16.99 8.32
CA LEU A 267 -7.94 -16.06 8.84
C LEU A 267 -7.30 -16.58 10.13
N GLN A 268 -8.10 -17.17 11.00
CA GLN A 268 -7.63 -17.72 12.26
C GLN A 268 -6.67 -18.89 12.04
N ASP A 269 -7.01 -19.83 11.17
CA ASP A 269 -6.15 -20.98 10.85
C ASP A 269 -4.82 -20.54 10.24
N ARG A 270 -4.86 -19.57 9.32
CA ARG A 270 -3.65 -18.98 8.70
C ARG A 270 -2.79 -18.24 9.74
N ILE A 271 -3.42 -17.49 10.64
CA ILE A 271 -2.70 -16.79 11.71
C ILE A 271 -2.10 -17.79 12.69
N TYR A 272 -2.80 -18.86 13.08
CA TYR A 272 -2.22 -19.91 13.91
C TYR A 272 -0.97 -20.52 13.26
N ALA A 273 -1.06 -20.92 11.99
CA ALA A 273 0.09 -21.46 11.26
C ALA A 273 1.26 -20.47 11.17
N MET A 274 0.97 -19.17 11.03
CA MET A 274 2.01 -18.13 11.04
C MET A 274 2.67 -17.99 12.42
N LEU A 275 1.91 -18.08 13.51
CA LEU A 275 2.42 -17.98 14.87
C LEU A 275 3.31 -19.17 15.27
N GLU A 276 3.20 -20.30 14.57
CA GLU A 276 4.07 -21.47 14.76
C GLU A 276 5.43 -21.34 14.06
N LEU A 277 5.61 -20.33 13.20
CA LEU A 277 6.89 -20.09 12.53
C LEU A 277 7.93 -19.51 13.49
N ASP A 278 9.15 -20.05 13.46
CA ASP A 278 10.31 -19.47 14.16
C ASP A 278 10.92 -18.33 13.32
N ILE A 279 10.20 -17.21 13.27
CA ILE A 279 10.57 -16.02 12.47
C ILE A 279 11.98 -15.51 12.83
N ALA A 280 12.43 -15.68 14.09
CA ALA A 280 13.73 -15.22 14.54
C ALA A 280 14.91 -16.00 13.92
N GLN A 281 14.68 -17.25 13.49
CA GLN A 281 15.70 -18.12 12.89
C GLN A 281 15.58 -18.25 11.36
N MET A 282 14.54 -17.65 10.77
CA MET A 282 14.28 -17.73 9.34
C MET A 282 14.85 -16.52 8.59
N SER A 283 15.41 -16.75 7.41
CA SER A 283 15.72 -15.68 6.46
C SER A 283 14.45 -15.06 5.86
N ALA A 284 14.54 -13.82 5.36
CA ALA A 284 13.42 -13.15 4.70
C ALA A 284 12.79 -13.96 3.55
N ALA A 285 13.60 -14.72 2.80
CA ALA A 285 13.12 -15.60 1.74
C ALA A 285 12.34 -16.81 2.28
N GLN A 286 12.81 -17.41 3.39
CA GLN A 286 12.10 -18.50 4.06
C GLN A 286 10.78 -18.03 4.66
N ILE A 287 10.75 -16.85 5.30
CA ILE A 287 9.53 -16.25 5.83
C ILE A 287 8.55 -15.99 4.68
N THR A 288 9.01 -15.37 3.59
CA THR A 288 8.17 -15.13 2.40
C THR A 288 7.55 -16.43 1.89
N SER A 289 8.37 -17.48 1.72
CA SER A 289 7.90 -18.77 1.20
C SER A 289 6.90 -19.45 2.13
N ALA A 290 7.16 -19.46 3.44
CA ALA A 290 6.26 -20.05 4.43
C ALA A 290 4.92 -19.29 4.49
N LEU A 291 4.95 -17.96 4.50
CA LEU A 291 3.73 -17.15 4.49
C LEU A 291 2.92 -17.34 3.19
N GLN A 292 3.58 -17.52 2.05
CA GLN A 292 2.90 -17.84 0.79
C GLN A 292 2.23 -19.23 0.84
N GLN A 293 2.89 -20.23 1.41
CA GLN A 293 2.29 -21.57 1.63
C GLN A 293 1.10 -21.51 2.57
N ILE A 294 1.20 -20.75 3.66
CA ILE A 294 0.07 -20.51 4.58
C ILE A 294 -1.10 -19.84 3.85
N GLY A 295 -0.81 -18.92 2.92
CA GLY A 295 -1.83 -18.30 2.07
C GLY A 295 -2.60 -19.27 1.17
N GLN A 296 -2.01 -20.44 0.91
CA GLN A 296 -2.62 -21.53 0.13
C GLN A 296 -3.33 -22.57 1.01
N MET A 297 -3.22 -22.48 2.34
CA MET A 297 -4.04 -23.28 3.25
C MET A 297 -5.51 -22.91 3.03
N ASP A 298 -6.33 -23.96 2.90
CA ASP A 298 -7.60 -23.96 2.18
C ASP A 298 -8.38 -22.63 2.13
N GLY A 299 -8.61 -22.26 0.88
CA GLY A 299 -9.63 -21.37 0.36
C GLY A 299 -9.79 -21.65 -1.14
N ALA A 300 -9.65 -22.91 -1.56
CA ALA A 300 -9.91 -23.34 -2.93
C ALA A 300 -11.41 -23.20 -3.22
N ALA A 301 -11.78 -22.08 -3.79
CA ALA A 301 -13.05 -21.85 -4.47
C ALA A 301 -12.77 -21.09 -5.77
#